data_AF-A0A0Q4YLM0-F1
#
_entry.id   AF-A0A0Q4YLM0-F1
#
_cell.length_a   1.000
_cell.length_b   1.000
_cell.length_c   1.000
_cell.angle_alpha   90.00
_cell.angle_beta   90.00
_cell.angle_gamma   90.00
#
_symmetry.space_group_name_H-M   'P 1'
#
loop_
_entity.id
_entity.type
_entity.pdbx_description
1 polymer ?
#
loop_
_entity_poly.entity_id
_entity_poly.type
_entity_poly.pdbx_seq_one_letter_code
_entity_poly.pdbx_strand_id
1 'polypeptide(L)'
;MAYTLDLQNAARRHLRAAATLYAATGAGAQPGCKVVAGYLFGLAGELAVKQMMRDSGMRPLSPERRRDDPFYAHFPELKRLLLDQISGRRAGQLRAVAQSGRIFRQWHTDMRYAPSIEVPEARVEEWKADANELVNQMGAP
;
A
#
# COMPACT_ATOMS: atom_id res chain seq x y z
N MET A 1 -9.86 11.08 -17.05
CA MET A 1 -10.25 10.36 -15.81
C MET A 1 -11.41 11.12 -15.19
N ALA A 2 -12.42 10.43 -14.65
CA ALA A 2 -13.60 11.09 -14.07
C ALA A 2 -13.35 11.75 -12.69
N TYR A 3 -12.26 11.38 -12.00
CA TYR A 3 -11.95 11.87 -10.65
C TYR A 3 -10.48 12.29 -10.52
N THR A 4 -10.22 13.31 -9.69
CA THR A 4 -8.88 13.79 -9.34
C THR A 4 -8.19 12.82 -8.38
N LEU A 5 -6.88 12.59 -8.58
CA LEU A 5 -6.08 11.71 -7.72
C LEU A 5 -5.55 12.44 -6.49
N ASP A 6 -6.15 12.14 -5.33
CA ASP A 6 -5.73 12.58 -4.00
C ASP A 6 -5.15 11.38 -3.21
N LEU A 7 -3.91 11.01 -3.54
CA LEU A 7 -3.25 9.82 -2.99
C LEU A 7 -3.01 9.95 -1.48
N GLN A 8 -2.62 11.15 -1.02
CA GLN A 8 -2.30 11.40 0.37
C GLN A 8 -3.54 11.20 1.27
N ASN A 9 -4.68 11.81 0.93
CA ASN A 9 -5.88 11.62 1.72
C ASN A 9 -6.49 10.24 1.48
N ALA A 10 -6.35 9.65 0.29
CA ALA A 10 -6.78 8.27 0.05
C ALA A 10 -6.04 7.29 0.97
N ALA A 11 -4.72 7.39 1.08
CA ALA A 11 -3.91 6.56 1.98
C ALA A 11 -4.42 6.65 3.43
N ARG A 12 -4.65 7.87 3.93
CA ARG A 12 -5.19 8.11 5.28
C ARG A 12 -6.60 7.55 5.46
N ARG A 13 -7.49 7.72 4.48
CA ARG A 13 -8.86 7.19 4.54
C ARG A 13 -8.86 5.66 4.58
N HIS A 14 -8.06 5.01 3.73
CA HIS A 14 -7.96 3.55 3.72
C HIS A 14 -7.33 3.01 5.00
N LEU A 15 -6.30 3.67 5.54
CA LEU A 15 -5.70 3.30 6.82
C LEU A 15 -6.72 3.38 7.97
N ARG A 16 -7.51 4.46 8.05
CA ARG A 16 -8.57 4.61 9.07
C ARG A 16 -9.64 3.54 8.92
N ALA A 17 -10.12 3.28 7.70
CA ALA A 17 -11.11 2.23 7.44
C ALA A 17 -10.58 0.83 7.81
N ALA A 18 -9.33 0.54 7.48
CA ALA A 18 -8.65 -0.69 7.86
C ALA A 18 -8.59 -0.84 9.39
N ALA A 19 -8.20 0.22 10.10
CA ALA A 19 -8.14 0.21 11.57
C ALA A 19 -9.51 -0.04 12.21
N THR A 20 -10.57 0.59 11.68
CA THR A 20 -11.95 0.34 12.15
C THR A 20 -12.37 -1.12 11.95
N LEU A 21 -12.12 -1.68 10.77
CA LEU A 21 -12.45 -3.09 10.48
C LEU A 21 -11.60 -4.07 11.29
N TYR A 22 -10.33 -3.73 11.52
CA TYR A 22 -9.41 -4.52 12.33
C TYR A 22 -9.87 -4.63 13.79
N ALA A 23 -10.33 -3.51 14.35
CA ALA A 23 -10.80 -3.41 15.74
C ALA A 23 -12.26 -3.86 15.93
N ALA A 24 -12.99 -4.13 14.85
CA ALA A 24 -14.40 -4.50 14.95
C ALA A 24 -14.56 -5.84 15.68
N THR A 25 -15.25 -5.80 16.83
CA THR A 25 -15.63 -6.98 17.62
C THR A 25 -17.15 -7.04 17.74
N GLY A 26 -17.78 -8.16 17.39
CA GLY A 26 -19.22 -8.34 17.57
C GLY A 26 -19.81 -9.48 16.74
N ALA A 27 -21.05 -9.87 17.01
CA ALA A 27 -21.74 -10.99 16.37
C ALA A 27 -21.89 -10.86 14.83
N GLY A 28 -21.72 -9.65 14.27
CA GLY A 28 -21.67 -9.38 12.84
C GLY A 28 -20.27 -9.16 12.25
N ALA A 29 -19.22 -9.13 13.09
CA ALA A 29 -17.83 -9.02 12.65
C ALA A 29 -17.33 -10.42 12.27
N GLN A 30 -17.53 -10.80 11.01
CA GLN A 30 -17.01 -12.08 10.52
C GLN A 30 -15.47 -12.09 10.58
N PRO A 31 -14.80 -13.25 10.68
CA PRO A 31 -13.34 -13.37 10.53
C PRO A 31 -12.80 -12.63 9.29
N GLY A 32 -13.60 -12.52 8.23
CA GLY A 32 -13.30 -11.75 7.03
C GLY A 32 -13.05 -10.25 7.27
N CYS A 33 -13.54 -9.64 8.35
CA CYS A 33 -13.29 -8.23 8.67
C CYS A 33 -11.78 -7.92 8.82
N LYS A 34 -11.03 -8.80 9.49
CA LYS A 34 -9.57 -8.65 9.62
C LYS A 34 -8.85 -8.86 8.30
N VAL A 35 -9.32 -9.77 7.45
CA VAL A 35 -8.75 -9.98 6.11
C VAL A 35 -8.99 -8.78 5.20
N VAL A 36 -10.21 -8.23 5.22
CA VAL A 36 -10.52 -6.98 4.51
C VAL A 36 -9.69 -5.81 5.06
N ALA A 37 -9.47 -5.75 6.38
CA ALA A 37 -8.54 -4.78 6.97
C ALA A 37 -7.12 -4.96 6.42
N GLY A 38 -6.62 -6.20 6.32
CA GLY A 38 -5.33 -6.53 5.71
C GLY A 38 -5.21 -6.05 4.26
N TYR A 39 -6.25 -6.23 3.46
CA TYR A 39 -6.30 -5.70 2.09
C TYR A 39 -6.23 -4.16 2.09
N LEU A 40 -6.99 -3.50 2.95
CA LEU A 40 -6.99 -2.03 3.04
C LEU A 40 -5.68 -1.45 3.59
N PHE A 41 -4.98 -2.16 4.49
CA PHE A 41 -3.65 -1.76 4.96
C PHE A 41 -2.64 -1.73 3.80
N GLY A 42 -2.61 -2.75 2.95
CA GLY A 42 -1.74 -2.74 1.77
C GLY A 42 -2.09 -1.66 0.77
N LEU A 43 -3.38 -1.43 0.51
CA LEU A 43 -3.84 -0.32 -0.33
C LEU A 43 -3.40 1.04 0.22
N ALA A 44 -3.51 1.26 1.53
CA ALA A 44 -3.06 2.48 2.18
C ALA A 44 -1.53 2.66 2.02
N GLY A 45 -0.77 1.58 2.19
CA GLY A 45 0.67 1.57 1.99
C GLY A 45 1.11 1.87 0.56
N GLU A 46 0.47 1.26 -0.45
CA GLU A 46 0.74 1.54 -1.87
C GLU A 46 0.49 3.00 -2.22
N LEU A 47 -0.63 3.56 -1.74
CA LEU A 47 -0.96 4.96 -1.95
C LEU A 47 0.05 5.89 -1.30
N ALA A 48 0.55 5.53 -0.11
CA ALA A 48 1.62 6.26 0.56
C ALA A 48 2.92 6.23 -0.25
N VAL A 49 3.32 5.08 -0.78
CA VAL A 49 4.50 4.96 -1.66
C VAL A 49 4.32 5.78 -2.93
N LYS A 50 3.15 5.72 -3.57
CA LYS A 50 2.86 6.49 -4.79
C LYS A 50 2.84 8.00 -4.54
N GLN A 51 2.39 8.44 -3.36
CA GLN A 51 2.53 9.83 -2.98
C GLN A 51 4.00 10.22 -2.77
N MET A 52 4.80 9.39 -2.09
CA MET A 52 6.24 9.64 -1.96
C MET A 52 6.95 9.69 -3.32
N MET A 53 6.53 8.89 -4.30
CA MET A 53 6.99 8.98 -5.69
C MET A 53 6.58 10.31 -6.35
N ARG A 54 5.38 10.84 -6.10
CA ARG A 54 5.02 12.18 -6.59
C ARG A 54 5.90 13.27 -5.97
N ASP A 55 6.16 13.16 -4.67
CA ASP A 55 6.93 14.13 -3.90
C ASP A 55 8.43 14.11 -4.28
N SER A 56 8.94 12.95 -4.72
CA SER A 56 10.29 12.82 -5.29
C SER A 56 10.46 13.51 -6.64
N GLY A 57 9.35 13.82 -7.31
CA GLY A 57 9.32 14.38 -8.66
C GLY A 57 9.03 13.36 -9.75
N MET A 58 8.84 12.09 -9.42
CA MET A 58 8.43 11.08 -10.41
C MET A 58 7.04 11.41 -10.96
N ARG A 59 6.81 10.99 -12.20
CA ARG A 59 5.54 11.16 -12.92
C ARG A 59 5.13 9.82 -13.53
N PRO A 60 3.82 9.55 -13.65
CA PRO A 60 3.35 8.39 -14.40
C PRO A 60 3.93 8.38 -15.81
N LEU A 61 4.22 7.18 -16.30
CA LEU A 61 4.62 6.95 -17.69
C LEU A 61 3.42 7.19 -18.62
N SER A 62 3.70 7.20 -19.93
CA SER A 62 2.65 7.31 -20.93
C SER A 62 1.71 6.09 -20.87
N PRO A 63 0.44 6.23 -21.31
CA PRO A 63 -0.55 5.16 -21.24
C PRO A 63 -0.11 3.82 -21.86
N GLU A 64 0.70 3.87 -22.91
CA GLU A 64 1.23 2.71 -23.64
C GLU A 64 2.22 1.91 -22.78
N ARG A 65 2.86 2.56 -21.81
CA ARG A 65 3.85 1.99 -20.90
C ARG A 65 3.29 1.70 -19.51
N ARG A 66 1.96 1.77 -19.34
CA ARG A 66 1.28 1.59 -18.05
C ARG A 66 1.63 0.27 -17.35
N ARG A 67 1.88 -0.79 -18.12
CA ARG A 67 2.26 -2.11 -17.57
C ARG A 67 3.58 -2.05 -16.79
N ASP A 68 4.49 -1.18 -17.21
CA ASP A 68 5.82 -1.02 -16.63
C ASP A 68 5.89 0.18 -15.66
N ASP A 69 4.75 0.81 -15.36
CA ASP A 69 4.69 2.01 -14.54
C ASP A 69 4.39 1.67 -13.07
N PRO A 70 5.31 1.99 -12.13
CA PRO A 70 5.09 1.75 -10.71
C PRO A 70 3.86 2.49 -10.16
N PHE A 71 3.39 3.59 -10.76
CA PHE A 71 2.16 4.26 -10.33
C PHE A 71 0.91 3.37 -10.49
N TYR A 72 0.94 2.39 -11.39
CA TYR A 72 -0.17 1.48 -11.65
C TYR A 72 0.05 0.06 -11.15
N ALA A 73 1.23 -0.25 -10.63
CA ALA A 73 1.53 -1.54 -10.03
C ALA A 73 1.02 -1.65 -8.59
N HIS A 74 0.90 -2.91 -8.14
CA HIS A 74 0.59 -3.31 -6.78
C HIS A 74 1.79 -4.02 -6.15
N PHE A 75 1.86 -4.16 -4.83
CA PHE A 75 2.87 -5.04 -4.24
C PHE A 75 2.65 -6.50 -4.68
N PRO A 76 3.73 -7.29 -4.89
CA PRO A 76 5.14 -6.92 -4.74
C PRO A 76 5.74 -6.17 -5.94
N GLU A 77 5.07 -6.20 -7.10
CA GLU A 77 5.57 -5.67 -8.37
C GLU A 77 5.92 -4.18 -8.33
N LEU A 78 5.17 -3.39 -7.55
CA LEU A 78 5.46 -2.00 -7.25
C LEU A 78 6.90 -1.80 -6.78
N LYS A 79 7.40 -2.64 -5.86
CA LYS A 79 8.76 -2.51 -5.33
C LYS A 79 9.79 -2.84 -6.40
N ARG A 80 9.53 -3.86 -7.22
CA ARG A 80 10.40 -4.26 -8.32
C ARG A 80 10.55 -3.13 -9.33
N LEU A 81 9.44 -2.61 -9.85
CA LEU A 81 9.44 -1.52 -10.83
C LEU A 81 9.99 -0.21 -10.26
N LEU A 82 9.77 0.04 -8.96
CA LEU A 82 10.30 1.23 -8.30
C LEU A 82 11.84 1.23 -8.28
N LEU A 83 12.51 0.08 -8.05
CA LEU A 83 13.98 0.00 -8.06
C LEU A 83 14.60 0.53 -9.35
N ASP A 84 13.98 0.21 -10.49
CA ASP A 84 14.48 0.56 -11.82
C ASP A 84 14.25 2.05 -12.16
N GLN A 85 13.33 2.71 -11.45
CA GLN A 85 12.82 4.05 -11.83
C GLN A 85 13.03 5.12 -10.76
N ILE A 86 13.57 4.75 -9.58
CA ILE A 86 13.85 5.70 -8.48
C ILE A 86 14.75 6.82 -8.98
N SER A 87 14.27 8.04 -8.79
CA SER A 87 15.00 9.27 -9.10
C SER A 87 14.47 10.42 -8.24
N GLY A 88 15.22 11.53 -8.22
CA GLY A 88 14.79 12.77 -7.58
C GLY A 88 14.98 12.82 -6.06
N ARG A 89 14.21 13.71 -5.42
CA ARG A 89 14.28 13.94 -3.96
C ARG A 89 13.74 12.72 -3.22
N ARG A 90 14.19 12.44 -2.00
CA ARG A 90 13.73 11.27 -1.22
C ARG A 90 13.97 9.91 -1.91
N ALA A 91 14.82 9.85 -2.96
CA ALA A 91 15.18 8.61 -3.64
C ALA A 91 15.77 7.56 -2.69
N GLY A 92 16.51 7.99 -1.66
CA GLY A 92 17.02 7.09 -0.61
C GLY A 92 15.89 6.40 0.18
N GLN A 93 14.84 7.15 0.52
CA GLN A 93 13.68 6.61 1.22
C GLN A 93 12.89 5.63 0.34
N LEU A 94 12.61 6.01 -0.91
CA LEU A 94 11.96 5.11 -1.87
C LEU A 94 12.78 3.84 -2.10
N ARG A 95 14.11 3.96 -2.16
CA ARG A 95 15.02 2.81 -2.28
C ARG A 95 14.96 1.91 -1.05
N ALA A 96 14.95 2.48 0.16
CA ALA A 96 14.80 1.70 1.40
C ALA A 96 13.48 0.91 1.42
N VAL A 97 12.37 1.52 1.00
CA VAL A 97 11.07 0.84 0.87
C VAL A 97 11.13 -0.28 -0.16
N ALA A 98 11.68 0.00 -1.34
CA ALA A 98 11.73 -0.95 -2.45
C ALA A 98 12.61 -2.18 -2.14
N GLN A 99 13.73 -1.98 -1.44
CA GLN A 99 14.67 -3.04 -1.05
C GLN A 99 14.27 -3.79 0.21
N SER A 100 13.39 -3.23 1.05
CA SER A 100 13.01 -3.85 2.31
C SER A 100 12.31 -5.19 2.09
N GLY A 101 12.88 -6.31 2.52
CA GLY A 101 12.20 -7.62 2.50
C GLY A 101 11.03 -7.72 3.48
N ARG A 102 10.87 -6.74 4.38
CA ARG A 102 9.85 -6.70 5.42
C ARG A 102 8.55 -6.08 4.91
N ILE A 103 8.66 -4.89 4.29
CA ILE A 103 7.51 -4.07 3.89
C ILE A 103 6.57 -4.86 2.98
N PHE A 104 5.35 -5.08 3.46
CA PHE A 104 4.26 -5.80 2.80
C PHE A 104 4.66 -7.16 2.24
N ARG A 105 5.52 -7.88 2.98
CA ARG A 105 5.85 -9.26 2.64
C ARG A 105 4.58 -10.10 2.56
N GLN A 106 4.46 -10.90 1.49
CA GLN A 106 3.32 -11.79 1.21
C GLN A 106 1.96 -11.10 1.09
N TRP A 107 1.92 -9.77 1.02
CA TRP A 107 0.69 -9.08 0.66
C TRP A 107 0.51 -9.12 -0.86
N HIS A 108 -0.71 -9.41 -1.31
CA HIS A 108 -1.07 -9.36 -2.73
C HIS A 108 -2.56 -9.02 -2.89
N THR A 109 -2.94 -8.32 -3.95
CA THR A 109 -4.35 -7.97 -4.18
C THR A 109 -5.26 -9.18 -4.41
N ASP A 110 -4.71 -10.36 -4.73
CA ASP A 110 -5.49 -11.60 -4.90
C ASP A 110 -6.11 -12.07 -3.58
N MET A 111 -5.63 -11.61 -2.42
CA MET A 111 -6.23 -11.93 -1.12
C MET A 111 -7.71 -11.54 -1.05
N ARG A 112 -8.19 -10.64 -1.92
CA ARG A 112 -9.61 -10.27 -2.07
C ARG A 112 -10.50 -11.47 -2.41
N TYR A 113 -9.93 -12.48 -3.07
CA TYR A 113 -10.64 -13.66 -3.55
C TYR A 113 -10.26 -14.91 -2.76
N ALA A 114 -9.25 -14.82 -1.88
CA ALA A 114 -8.79 -15.95 -1.08
C ALA A 114 -9.75 -16.25 0.09
N PRO A 115 -9.90 -17.53 0.47
CA PRO A 115 -10.54 -17.89 1.73
C PRO A 115 -9.88 -17.17 2.91
N SER A 116 -10.68 -16.62 3.84
CA SER A 116 -10.14 -15.85 4.97
C SER A 116 -9.19 -16.65 5.87
N ILE A 117 -9.30 -17.99 5.89
CA ILE A 117 -8.43 -18.88 6.65
C ILE A 117 -6.98 -18.91 6.13
N GLU A 118 -6.76 -18.53 4.86
CA GLU A 118 -5.42 -18.49 4.25
C GLU A 118 -4.64 -17.22 4.60
N VAL A 119 -5.26 -16.26 5.31
CA VAL A 119 -4.63 -15.01 5.72
C VAL A 119 -4.47 -15.00 7.24
N PRO A 120 -3.29 -15.38 7.77
CA PRO A 120 -3.05 -15.41 9.20
C PRO A 120 -3.17 -14.02 9.82
N GLU A 121 -3.77 -13.93 11.01
CA GLU A 121 -3.92 -12.66 11.73
C GLU A 121 -2.57 -11.96 11.98
N ALA A 122 -1.52 -12.74 12.29
CA ALA A 122 -0.17 -12.22 12.44
C ALA A 122 0.34 -11.48 11.18
N ARG A 123 -0.05 -11.91 9.98
CA ARG A 123 0.28 -11.20 8.73
C ARG A 123 -0.44 -9.86 8.66
N VAL A 124 -1.72 -9.81 9.07
CA VAL A 124 -2.51 -8.58 9.09
C VAL A 124 -1.92 -7.56 10.06
N GLU A 125 -1.44 -7.98 11.23
CA GLU A 125 -0.75 -7.10 12.18
C GLU A 125 0.55 -6.52 11.62
N GLU A 126 1.35 -7.33 10.91
CA GLU A 126 2.56 -6.84 10.25
C GLU A 126 2.22 -5.83 9.15
N TRP A 127 1.22 -6.11 8.31
CA TRP A 127 0.77 -5.17 7.27
C TRP A 127 0.21 -3.88 7.85
N LYS A 128 -0.48 -3.95 8.99
CA LYS A 128 -0.93 -2.78 9.74
C LYS A 128 0.25 -1.93 10.21
N ALA A 129 1.30 -2.54 10.77
CA ALA A 129 2.50 -1.83 11.18
C ALA A 129 3.21 -1.16 9.98
N ASP A 130 3.38 -1.89 8.88
CA ASP A 130 3.97 -1.38 7.63
C ASP A 130 3.15 -0.20 7.05
N ALA A 131 1.82 -0.32 7.02
CA ALA A 131 0.94 0.74 6.54
C ALA A 131 1.06 2.01 7.38
N ASN A 132 1.06 1.88 8.71
CA ASN A 132 1.24 3.03 9.61
C ASN A 132 2.60 3.70 9.39
N GLU A 133 3.68 2.92 9.28
CA GLU A 133 5.02 3.45 9.00
C GLU A 133 5.04 4.27 7.71
N LEU A 134 4.53 3.69 6.60
CA LEU A 134 4.58 4.35 5.29
C LEU A 134 3.68 5.58 5.22
N VAL A 135 2.48 5.54 5.82
CA VAL A 135 1.57 6.69 5.85
C VAL A 135 2.15 7.83 6.69
N ASN A 136 2.83 7.53 7.80
CA ASN A 136 3.53 8.53 8.60
C ASN A 136 4.70 9.14 7.82
N GLN A 137 5.50 8.30 7.16
CA GLN A 137 6.63 8.70 6.34
C GLN A 137 6.26 9.60 5.16
N MET A 138 5.14 9.33 4.49
CA MET A 138 4.60 10.16 3.41
C MET A 138 4.32 11.60 3.87
N GLY A 139 3.94 11.79 5.13
CA GLY A 139 3.66 13.12 5.71
C GLY A 139 4.89 13.85 6.26
N ALA A 140 6.06 13.20 6.31
CA ALA A 140 7.28 13.83 6.80
C ALA A 140 7.82 14.85 5.76
N PRO A 141 8.30 16.02 6.23
CA PRO A 141 8.84 17.09 5.39
C PRO A 141 10.10 16.68 4.60
#